data_AF-A0A2D7L8T9-F1
#
_entry.id   AF-A0A2D7L8T9-F1
#
_cell.length_a   1.000
_cell.length_b   1.000
_cell.length_c   1.000
_cell.angle_alpha   90.00
_cell.angle_beta   90.00
_cell.angle_gamma   90.00
#
_symmetry.space_group_name_H-M   'P 1'
#
loop_
_entity.id
_entity.type
_entity.pdbx_description
1 polymer ?
#
loop_
_entity_poly.entity_id
_entity_poly.type
_entity_poly.pdbx_seq_one_letter_code
_entity_poly.pdbx_strand_id
1 'polypeptide(L)'
;MLRMTSNSDDKVEVKVTVESKDTSSKVILILLILVLSGLMIAVMMKGGPEALLSDVNRGVGNCGDGVDNDKGGQADRDDPDCYKNPEVWDGYDPNRSEANRDNDPPGGRP
;
A
#
# COMPACT_ATOMS: atom_id res chain seq x y z
N MET A 1 8.31 -74.93 -47.83
CA MET A 1 9.46 -74.01 -47.63
C MET A 1 8.88 -72.72 -47.05
N LEU A 2 9.18 -72.43 -45.78
CA LEU A 2 8.61 -71.31 -45.02
C LEU A 2 9.04 -69.97 -45.60
N ARG A 3 8.13 -68.99 -45.65
CA ARG A 3 8.49 -67.58 -45.80
C ARG A 3 7.59 -66.72 -44.92
N MET A 4 7.90 -66.72 -43.64
CA MET A 4 7.48 -65.68 -42.71
C MET A 4 8.42 -64.50 -42.93
N THR A 5 7.89 -63.42 -43.49
CA THR A 5 8.56 -62.13 -43.58
C THR A 5 7.99 -61.25 -42.47
N SER A 6 8.43 -61.51 -41.24
CA SER A 6 8.22 -60.58 -40.12
C SER A 6 9.33 -59.54 -40.20
N ASN A 7 8.97 -58.34 -40.66
CA ASN A 7 9.90 -57.22 -40.77
C ASN A 7 10.32 -56.77 -39.36
N SER A 8 11.60 -56.44 -39.21
CA SER A 8 12.28 -56.29 -37.92
C SER A 8 12.20 -54.85 -37.42
N ASP A 9 11.01 -54.33 -37.14
CA ASP A 9 10.84 -52.89 -36.81
C ASP A 9 9.84 -52.59 -35.68
N ASP A 10 9.59 -53.54 -34.76
CA ASP A 10 8.83 -53.22 -33.54
C ASP A 10 9.73 -52.59 -32.46
N LYS A 11 10.35 -51.44 -32.76
CA LYS A 11 10.94 -50.59 -31.72
C LYS A 11 9.79 -49.83 -31.05
N VAL A 12 9.22 -50.43 -30.01
CA VAL A 12 8.14 -49.83 -29.22
C VAL A 12 8.71 -48.61 -28.49
N GLU A 13 8.53 -47.43 -29.06
CA GLU A 13 9.03 -46.19 -28.48
C GLU A 13 8.03 -45.69 -27.44
N VAL A 14 8.31 -45.98 -26.17
CA VAL A 14 7.48 -45.52 -25.04
C VAL A 14 7.70 -44.02 -24.88
N LYS A 15 6.83 -43.23 -25.51
CA LYS A 15 6.81 -41.78 -25.36
C LYS A 15 6.24 -41.43 -23.98
N VAL A 16 7.12 -41.22 -23.01
CA VAL A 16 6.75 -40.71 -21.69
C VAL A 16 6.52 -39.20 -21.85
N THR A 17 5.26 -38.80 -22.02
CA THR A 17 4.88 -37.39 -21.98
C THR A 17 4.81 -36.97 -20.52
N VAL A 18 5.83 -36.24 -20.06
CA VAL A 18 5.86 -35.68 -18.71
C VAL A 18 5.00 -34.41 -18.72
N GLU A 19 3.70 -34.55 -18.44
CA GLU A 19 2.84 -33.38 -18.20
C GLU A 19 3.14 -32.87 -16.79
N SER A 20 3.86 -31.75 -16.70
CA SER A 20 4.01 -31.05 -15.43
C SER A 20 2.61 -30.65 -14.97
N LYS A 21 2.22 -31.06 -13.75
CA LYS A 21 0.87 -30.81 -13.22
C LYS A 21 0.71 -29.32 -12.88
N ASP A 22 0.52 -28.50 -13.91
CA ASP A 22 0.43 -27.03 -13.86
C ASP A 22 -0.83 -26.52 -13.13
N THR A 23 -1.76 -27.40 -12.78
CA THR A 23 -3.00 -27.05 -12.08
C THR A 23 -2.71 -26.36 -10.75
N SER A 24 -1.75 -26.87 -9.97
CA SER A 24 -1.39 -26.27 -8.67
C SER A 24 -0.80 -24.87 -8.85
N SER A 25 0.08 -24.68 -9.83
CA SER A 25 0.67 -23.37 -10.15
C SER A 25 -0.38 -22.37 -10.59
N LYS A 26 -1.35 -22.78 -11.42
CA LYS A 26 -2.47 -21.92 -11.86
C LYS A 26 -3.36 -21.51 -10.70
N VAL A 27 -3.69 -22.45 -9.80
CA VAL A 27 -4.52 -22.16 -8.62
C VAL A 27 -3.81 -21.17 -7.69
N ILE A 28 -2.52 -21.39 -7.42
CA ILE A 28 -1.72 -20.46 -6.59
C ILE A 28 -1.69 -19.07 -7.21
N LEU A 29 -1.49 -18.98 -8.52
CA LEU A 29 -1.44 -17.70 -9.24
C LEU A 29 -2.78 -16.96 -9.19
N ILE A 30 -3.90 -17.68 -9.36
CA ILE A 30 -5.25 -17.10 -9.22
C ILE A 30 -5.47 -16.57 -7.81
N LEU A 31 -5.10 -17.33 -6.77
CA LEU A 31 -5.23 -16.89 -5.37
C LEU A 31 -4.42 -15.63 -5.09
N LEU A 32 -3.18 -15.56 -5.59
CA LEU A 32 -2.33 -14.37 -5.46
C LEU A 32 -2.97 -13.14 -6.11
N ILE A 33 -3.52 -13.27 -7.32
CA ILE A 33 -4.21 -12.18 -8.02
C ILE A 33 -5.43 -11.70 -7.22
N LEU A 34 -6.22 -12.62 -6.66
CA LEU A 34 -7.39 -12.26 -5.84
C LEU A 34 -6.99 -11.52 -4.56
N VAL A 35 -5.93 -11.96 -3.89
CA VAL A 35 -5.41 -11.27 -2.70
C VAL A 35 -4.90 -9.87 -3.05
N LEU A 36 -4.10 -9.74 -4.10
CA LEU A 36 -3.53 -8.45 -4.52
C LEU A 36 -4.62 -7.48 -5.01
N SER A 37 -5.60 -7.96 -5.77
CA SER A 37 -6.73 -7.14 -6.21
C SER A 37 -7.61 -6.70 -5.04
N GLY A 38 -7.89 -7.59 -4.09
CA GLY A 38 -8.60 -7.25 -2.86
C GLY A 38 -7.87 -6.20 -2.04
N LEU A 39 -6.55 -6.33 -1.90
CA LEU A 39 -5.72 -5.35 -1.20
C LEU A 39 -5.74 -4.00 -1.90
N MET A 40 -5.60 -3.97 -3.24
CA MET A 40 -5.67 -2.75 -4.04
C MET A 40 -7.01 -2.04 -3.87
N ILE A 41 -8.13 -2.77 -3.93
CA ILE A 41 -9.46 -2.19 -3.71
C ILE A 41 -9.56 -1.60 -2.30
N ALA A 42 -9.09 -2.33 -1.29
CA ALA A 42 -9.11 -1.85 0.10
C ALA A 42 -8.28 -0.57 0.29
N VAL A 43 -7.12 -0.47 -0.35
CA VAL A 43 -6.27 0.74 -0.33
C VAL A 43 -7.01 1.93 -0.97
N MET A 44 -7.63 1.72 -2.14
CA MET A 44 -8.38 2.78 -2.81
C MET A 44 -9.57 3.26 -1.97
N MET A 45 -10.32 2.34 -1.33
CA MET A 45 -11.44 2.69 -0.44
C MET A 45 -11.01 3.47 0.81
N LYS A 46 -9.78 3.26 1.29
CA LYS A 46 -9.20 3.99 2.44
C LYS A 46 -8.65 5.37 2.11
N GLY A 47 -8.73 5.82 0.85
CA GLY A 47 -8.17 7.12 0.42
C GLY A 47 -6.77 7.04 -0.17
N GLY A 48 -6.33 5.85 -0.59
CA GLY A 48 -5.05 5.64 -1.28
C GLY A 48 -3.93 5.15 -0.35
N PRO A 49 -2.72 4.94 -0.91
CA PRO A 49 -1.58 4.42 -0.17
C PRO A 49 -1.10 5.39 0.91
N GLU A 50 -1.24 6.70 0.68
CA GLU A 50 -0.84 7.73 1.66
C GLU A 50 -1.62 7.57 2.96
N ALA A 51 -2.95 7.44 2.91
CA ALA A 51 -3.78 7.25 4.10
C ALA A 51 -3.45 5.96 4.90
N LEU A 52 -2.92 4.92 4.23
CA LEU A 52 -2.46 3.70 4.88
C LEU A 52 -1.11 3.93 5.59
N LEU A 53 -0.23 4.75 5.00
CA LEU A 53 1.05 5.13 5.60
C LEU A 53 0.88 6.16 6.72
N SER A 54 -0.10 7.07 6.63
CA SER A 54 -0.47 8.03 7.68
C SER A 54 -0.96 7.34 8.96
N ASP A 55 -1.62 6.18 8.82
CA ASP A 55 -2.11 5.37 9.94
C ASP A 55 -0.94 4.88 10.84
N VAL A 56 0.17 4.49 10.22
CA VAL A 56 1.39 4.06 10.93
C VAL A 56 2.02 5.23 11.72
N ASN A 57 1.77 6.47 11.30
CA ASN A 57 2.30 7.67 11.92
C ASN A 57 1.38 8.30 12.98
N ARG A 58 0.29 7.64 13.41
CA ARG A 58 -0.69 8.17 14.41
C ARG A 58 -0.13 8.53 15.79
N GLY A 59 1.16 8.36 16.03
CA GLY A 59 1.86 8.79 17.25
C GLY A 59 2.96 9.83 17.01
N VAL A 60 3.19 10.23 15.77
CA VAL A 60 4.11 11.32 15.40
C VAL A 60 3.21 12.49 15.06
N GLY A 61 3.48 13.66 15.62
CA GLY A 61 2.76 14.87 15.27
C GLY A 61 2.64 15.09 13.78
N ASN A 62 1.57 15.76 13.37
CA ASN A 62 1.33 16.16 11.99
C ASN A 62 1.88 17.56 11.71
N CYS A 63 2.39 18.25 12.73
CA CYS A 63 3.11 19.50 12.57
C CYS A 63 4.40 19.30 11.75
N GLY A 64 4.46 19.90 10.56
CA GLY A 64 5.60 19.85 9.65
C GLY A 64 5.41 18.94 8.43
N ASP A 65 4.19 18.45 8.17
CA ASP A 65 3.87 17.60 7.03
C ASP A 65 3.39 18.38 5.78
N GLY A 66 3.18 19.70 5.90
CA GLY A 66 2.76 20.55 4.77
C GLY A 66 1.25 20.58 4.55
N VAL A 67 0.46 19.95 5.40
CA VAL A 67 -0.99 19.84 5.30
C VAL A 67 -1.63 20.65 6.43
N ASP A 68 -2.81 21.22 6.19
CA ASP A 68 -3.68 21.75 7.24
C ASP A 68 -4.64 20.63 7.68
N ASN A 69 -4.28 19.93 8.76
CA ASN A 69 -4.97 18.73 9.22
C ASN A 69 -6.24 19.01 10.04
N ASP A 70 -6.50 20.24 10.49
CA ASP A 70 -7.72 20.61 11.22
C ASP A 70 -8.72 21.45 10.40
N LYS A 71 -8.25 21.97 9.26
CA LYS A 71 -8.94 22.74 8.24
C LYS A 71 -9.35 24.14 8.70
N GLY A 72 -8.56 24.76 9.57
CA GLY A 72 -8.73 26.15 10.02
C GLY A 72 -8.15 27.19 9.06
N GLY A 73 -7.27 26.77 8.15
CA GLY A 73 -6.66 27.61 7.13
C GLY A 73 -5.17 27.90 7.36
N GLN A 74 -4.57 27.40 8.43
CA GLN A 74 -3.13 27.41 8.64
C GLN A 74 -2.58 25.99 8.77
N ALA A 75 -1.27 25.86 8.59
CA ALA A 75 -0.60 24.58 8.62
C ALA A 75 0.78 24.73 9.26
N ASP A 76 1.23 23.67 9.92
CA ASP A 76 2.61 23.53 10.39
C ASP A 76 3.10 24.72 11.25
N ARG A 77 4.07 25.48 10.73
CA ARG A 77 4.68 26.61 11.43
C ARG A 77 3.75 27.80 11.54
N ASP A 78 2.75 27.86 10.68
CA ASP A 78 1.74 28.91 10.67
C ASP A 78 0.55 28.55 11.56
N ASP A 79 0.46 27.31 12.05
CA ASP A 79 -0.58 26.87 12.99
C ASP A 79 -0.15 27.02 14.46
N PRO A 80 -0.95 27.66 15.33
CA PRO A 80 -0.64 27.82 16.76
C PRO A 80 -0.58 26.50 17.56
N ASP A 81 -1.31 25.46 17.16
CA ASP A 81 -1.29 24.14 17.79
C ASP A 81 0.06 23.45 17.66
N CYS A 82 0.90 23.87 16.71
CA CYS A 82 2.26 23.35 16.58
C CYS A 82 3.24 23.96 17.58
N TYR A 83 2.80 24.81 18.49
CA TYR A 83 3.62 25.48 19.49
C TYR A 83 3.26 25.05 20.91
N LYS A 84 4.27 24.97 21.78
CA LYS A 84 4.05 24.76 23.22
C LYS A 84 3.41 25.97 23.89
N ASN A 85 3.69 27.17 23.38
CA ASN A 85 3.10 28.42 23.84
C ASN A 85 2.48 29.19 22.65
N PRO A 86 1.23 28.86 22.26
CA PRO A 86 0.59 29.37 21.04
C PRO A 86 0.43 30.89 21.01
N GLU A 87 0.09 31.51 22.15
CA GLU A 87 -0.15 32.96 22.25
C GLU A 87 1.04 33.84 21.86
N VAL A 88 2.25 33.31 22.00
CA VAL A 88 3.52 33.99 21.69
C VAL A 88 4.33 33.24 20.63
N TRP A 89 3.75 32.19 20.04
CA TRP A 89 4.36 31.40 18.98
C TRP A 89 5.73 30.81 19.32
N ASP A 90 5.91 30.38 20.57
CA ASP A 90 7.17 29.84 21.08
C ASP A 90 7.13 28.32 21.26
N GLY A 91 8.30 27.70 21.05
CA GLY A 91 8.48 26.26 21.22
C GLY A 91 7.75 25.43 20.18
N TYR A 92 7.99 25.70 18.89
CA TYR A 92 7.52 24.84 17.80
C TYR A 92 7.94 23.38 18.06
N ASP A 93 7.01 22.44 17.89
CA ASP A 93 7.23 21.02 18.08
C ASP A 93 6.57 20.23 16.94
N PRO A 94 7.35 19.62 16.03
CA PRO A 94 6.80 18.83 14.93
C PRO A 94 6.09 17.56 15.40
N ASN A 95 6.23 17.18 16.68
CA ASN A 95 5.52 16.03 17.24
C ASN A 95 4.17 16.41 17.86
N ARG A 96 3.77 17.68 17.83
CA ARG A 96 2.41 18.12 18.19
C ARG A 96 1.43 17.87 17.04
N SER A 97 0.15 17.94 17.38
CA SER A 97 -0.92 17.81 16.40
C SER A 97 -1.67 19.12 16.25
N GLU A 98 -1.78 19.62 15.02
CA GLU A 98 -2.76 20.64 14.63
C GLU A 98 -4.15 19.98 14.59
N ALA A 99 -5.04 20.43 15.47
CA ALA A 99 -6.29 19.75 15.78
C ALA A 99 -7.46 20.70 16.06
N ASN A 100 -7.22 22.00 16.18
CA ASN A 100 -8.17 23.02 16.57
C ASN A 100 -8.24 24.20 15.59
N ARG A 101 -9.02 24.02 14.53
CA ARG A 101 -9.31 25.04 13.50
C ARG A 101 -9.72 26.43 13.99
N ASP A 102 -10.23 26.54 15.22
CA ASP A 102 -10.77 27.80 15.74
C ASP A 102 -9.66 28.68 16.33
N ASN A 103 -8.45 28.14 16.53
CA ASN A 103 -7.31 28.90 17.01
C ASN A 103 -6.57 29.62 15.86
N ASP A 104 -6.96 29.41 14.61
CA ASP A 104 -6.24 29.86 13.43
C ASP A 104 -6.47 31.35 13.11
N PRO A 105 -5.46 32.22 13.32
CA PRO A 105 -5.56 33.61 12.89
C PRO A 105 -5.69 33.75 11.37
N PRO A 106 -6.63 34.60 10.90
CA PRO A 106 -6.69 34.95 9.50
C PRO A 106 -5.45 35.76 9.11
N GLY A 107 -4.62 35.19 8.24
CA GLY A 107 -3.45 35.86 7.67
C GLY A 107 -2.10 35.41 8.22
N GLY A 108 -2.04 34.36 9.03
CA GLY A 108 -0.75 33.83 9.52
C GLY A 108 -0.41 34.27 10.95
N ARG A 109 0.83 33.96 11.31
CA ARG A 109 1.51 34.51 12.48
C ARG A 109 1.47 36.05 12.49
N PRO A 110 1.20 36.70 13.64
CA PRO A 110 1.25 38.16 13.78
C PRO A 110 2.66 38.73 13.60
#